data_AF-A0A3N5MTW4-F1
#
_entry.id   AF-A0A3N5MTW4-F1
#
_cell.length_a   1.000
_cell.length_b   1.000
_cell.length_c   1.000
_cell.angle_alpha   90.00
_cell.angle_beta   90.00
_cell.angle_gamma   90.00
#
_symmetry.space_group_name_H-M   'P 1'
#
loop_
_entity.id
_entity.type
_entity.pdbx_description
1 polymer ?
#
loop_
_entity_poly.entity_id
_entity_poly.type
_entity_poly.pdbx_seq_one_letter_code
_entity_poly.pdbx_strand_id
1 'polypeptide(L)'
;MAQQTAIKKGTTSQPARRNLEATGPSRMSRILWQGKIFPAFWTVTSILSLVVNVILLALLLALGRQLFFLKSLVTDQLIGGLYSNFVKMDQATIETTVTVNDTIQVIDTIPVVFDLPLVQETDVILTRDTEIPNTWVSLNTAGTGINLSINSPADITLPEGTPLRIKLDMMVPVSQTVPVVLNVPVSLTVPVSIPLSQTQLHEPFVGLRNVVGPYQELLGDLPGDWYETPLCGPLTEWACDMWLNE
;
A
#
# COMPACT_ATOMS: atom_id res chain seq x y z
N MET A 1 69.55 -30.44 -48.39
CA MET A 1 69.38 -31.30 -49.57
C MET A 1 68.22 -30.72 -50.37
N ALA A 2 68.35 -30.28 -51.63
CA ALA A 2 68.87 -31.01 -52.81
C ALA A 2 67.95 -32.22 -53.15
N GLN A 3 67.52 -32.47 -54.39
CA GLN A 3 67.86 -31.82 -55.66
C GLN A 3 66.87 -32.28 -56.78
N GLN A 4 66.59 -31.38 -57.75
CA GLN A 4 66.57 -31.63 -59.21
C GLN A 4 65.69 -32.73 -59.90
N THR A 5 65.29 -32.36 -61.15
CA THR A 5 65.23 -33.17 -62.41
C THR A 5 64.00 -34.09 -62.68
N ALA A 6 63.57 -34.37 -63.93
CA ALA A 6 63.87 -33.81 -65.27
C ALA A 6 62.93 -34.31 -66.41
N ILE A 7 62.75 -33.46 -67.45
CA ILE A 7 62.83 -33.72 -68.91
C ILE A 7 62.14 -34.94 -69.58
N LYS A 8 61.33 -34.65 -70.63
CA LYS A 8 61.31 -35.34 -71.96
C LYS A 8 60.63 -34.41 -73.00
N LYS A 9 61.32 -33.82 -74.01
CA LYS A 9 61.71 -34.33 -75.36
C LYS A 9 60.52 -34.92 -76.17
N GLY A 10 60.20 -34.55 -77.42
CA GLY A 10 60.74 -33.59 -78.41
C GLY A 10 59.70 -33.34 -79.56
N THR A 11 59.95 -33.18 -80.88
CA THR A 11 61.16 -33.27 -81.73
C THR A 11 60.93 -32.65 -83.16
N THR A 12 61.58 -31.53 -83.51
CA THR A 12 62.25 -31.19 -84.81
C THR A 12 61.52 -31.18 -86.19
N SER A 13 61.58 -30.02 -86.90
CA SER A 13 62.15 -29.78 -88.27
C SER A 13 61.50 -28.52 -88.93
N GLN A 14 62.18 -27.39 -89.18
CA GLN A 14 63.19 -27.00 -90.21
C GLN A 14 62.58 -26.50 -91.57
N PRO A 15 63.30 -25.74 -92.44
CA PRO A 15 62.91 -24.34 -92.70
C PRO A 15 62.76 -23.96 -94.20
N ALA A 16 62.26 -22.75 -94.47
CA ALA A 16 62.43 -22.09 -95.78
C ALA A 16 62.52 -20.56 -95.64
N ARG A 17 63.61 -19.96 -96.15
CA ARG A 17 63.75 -18.51 -96.30
C ARG A 17 63.00 -18.03 -97.55
N ARG A 18 62.35 -16.87 -97.45
CA ARG A 18 62.14 -15.99 -98.62
C ARG A 18 62.16 -14.54 -98.16
N ASN A 19 63.27 -13.85 -98.44
CA ASN A 19 63.32 -12.39 -98.37
C ASN A 19 62.88 -11.87 -99.74
N LEU A 20 61.99 -10.87 -99.76
CA LEU A 20 62.12 -9.66 -100.58
C LEU A 20 61.09 -8.64 -100.09
N GLU A 21 61.60 -7.51 -99.63
CA GLU A 21 61.15 -6.13 -99.89
C GLU A 21 59.67 -5.87 -100.27
N ALA A 22 59.00 -5.01 -99.50
CA ALA A 22 58.79 -3.61 -99.92
C ALA A 22 58.10 -2.76 -98.83
N THR A 23 58.62 -1.55 -98.63
CA THR A 23 57.93 -0.28 -98.25
C THR A 23 56.67 -0.32 -97.37
N GLY A 24 56.77 0.35 -96.21
CA GLY A 24 55.64 1.06 -95.60
C GLY A 24 55.60 0.95 -94.07
N PRO A 25 55.76 2.05 -93.31
CA PRO A 25 55.39 2.06 -91.91
C PRO A 25 53.86 2.06 -91.81
N SER A 26 53.25 0.87 -91.82
CA SER A 26 51.85 0.69 -91.45
C SER A 26 51.71 1.13 -90.00
N ARG A 27 51.29 2.39 -89.83
CA ARG A 27 51.11 3.05 -88.54
C ARG A 27 50.36 2.10 -87.63
N MET A 28 51.00 1.65 -86.55
CA MET A 28 50.26 1.15 -85.40
C MET A 28 49.28 2.26 -85.04
N SER A 29 47.99 2.01 -85.30
CA SER A 29 46.93 2.68 -84.55
C SER A 29 47.07 2.21 -83.11
N ARG A 30 47.98 2.87 -82.39
CA ARG A 30 47.73 3.13 -80.97
C ARG A 30 46.35 3.77 -80.96
N ILE A 31 45.34 2.96 -80.66
CA ILE A 31 44.07 3.43 -80.13
C ILE A 31 44.46 4.01 -78.77
N LEU A 32 44.99 5.24 -78.84
CA LEU A 32 45.09 6.14 -77.72
C LEU A 32 43.64 6.46 -77.38
N TRP A 33 43.03 5.56 -76.60
CA TRP A 33 41.83 5.87 -75.86
C TRP A 33 42.25 6.96 -74.88
N GLN A 34 42.16 8.21 -75.33
CA GLN A 34 42.68 9.36 -74.63
C GLN A 34 42.00 9.39 -73.26
N GLY A 35 42.77 9.09 -72.22
CA GLY A 35 42.35 9.02 -70.82
C GLY A 35 42.01 10.39 -70.25
N LYS A 36 41.14 11.13 -70.94
CA LYS A 36 40.61 12.45 -70.57
C LYS A 36 39.18 12.34 -70.03
N ILE A 37 38.47 11.26 -70.37
CA ILE A 37 37.19 10.89 -69.76
C ILE A 37 37.35 10.15 -68.42
N PHE A 38 38.41 9.37 -68.20
CA PHE A 38 38.71 8.77 -66.89
C PHE A 38 38.81 9.78 -65.74
N PRO A 39 39.65 10.84 -65.82
CA PRO A 39 39.76 11.82 -64.74
C PRO A 39 38.50 12.69 -64.60
N ALA A 40 37.87 13.08 -65.71
CA ALA A 40 36.64 13.89 -65.68
C ALA A 40 35.48 13.13 -65.02
N PHE A 41 35.29 11.85 -65.38
CA PHE A 41 34.30 10.98 -64.74
C PHE A 41 34.57 10.84 -63.24
N TRP A 42 35.83 10.57 -62.85
CA TRP A 42 36.22 10.52 -61.43
C TRP A 42 35.92 11.81 -60.66
N THR A 43 36.17 12.99 -61.24
CA THR A 43 35.80 14.26 -60.60
C THR A 43 34.29 14.44 -60.44
N VAL A 44 33.49 14.05 -61.44
CA VAL A 44 32.01 14.14 -61.37
C VAL A 44 31.46 13.16 -60.33
N THR A 45 31.93 11.90 -60.31
CA THR A 45 31.53 10.91 -59.30
C THR A 45 31.96 11.35 -57.89
N SER A 46 33.15 11.93 -57.73
CA SER A 46 33.63 12.44 -56.44
C SER A 46 32.79 13.61 -55.92
N ILE A 47 32.48 14.59 -56.78
CA ILE A 47 31.62 15.73 -56.40
C ILE A 47 30.19 15.26 -56.08
N LEU A 48 29.62 14.38 -56.90
CA LEU A 48 28.29 13.80 -56.65
C LEU A 48 28.25 13.04 -55.30
N SER A 49 29.24 12.19 -55.04
CA SER A 49 29.33 11.44 -53.79
C SER A 49 29.52 12.36 -52.58
N LEU A 50 30.29 13.44 -52.72
CA LEU A 50 30.48 14.43 -51.66
C LEU A 50 29.16 15.15 -51.37
N VAL A 51 28.43 15.61 -52.39
CA VAL A 51 27.12 16.26 -52.23
C VAL A 51 26.11 15.33 -51.56
N VAL A 52 26.00 14.07 -52.01
CA VAL A 52 25.09 13.09 -51.41
C VAL A 52 25.44 12.82 -49.95
N ASN A 53 26.74 12.66 -49.61
CA ASN A 53 27.16 12.43 -48.24
C ASN A 53 26.93 13.66 -47.34
N VAL A 54 27.11 14.89 -47.84
CA VAL A 54 26.80 16.13 -47.10
C VAL A 54 25.30 16.25 -46.84
N ILE A 55 24.45 15.93 -47.82
CA ILE A 55 22.99 15.92 -47.64
C ILE A 55 22.57 14.85 -46.62
N LEU A 56 23.17 13.65 -46.68
CA LEU A 56 22.91 12.56 -45.74
C LEU A 56 23.35 12.96 -44.31
N LEU A 57 24.51 13.59 -44.15
CA LEU A 57 24.98 14.10 -42.86
C LEU A 57 24.05 15.18 -42.30
N ALA A 58 23.64 16.16 -43.12
CA ALA A 58 22.68 17.18 -42.72
C ALA A 58 21.32 16.58 -42.31
N LEU A 59 20.85 15.55 -43.01
CA LEU A 59 19.63 14.81 -42.67
C LEU A 59 19.78 14.06 -41.32
N LEU A 60 20.92 13.42 -41.06
CA LEU A 60 21.20 12.76 -39.78
C LEU A 60 21.23 13.76 -38.62
N LEU A 61 21.85 14.94 -38.82
CA LEU A 61 21.87 16.01 -37.82
C LEU A 61 20.46 16.54 -37.51
N ALA A 62 19.65 16.78 -38.54
CA ALA A 62 18.26 17.21 -38.38
C ALA A 62 17.39 16.17 -37.67
N LEU A 63 17.52 14.88 -38.02
CA LEU A 63 16.81 13.78 -37.37
C LEU A 63 17.26 13.59 -35.92
N GLY A 64 18.55 13.72 -35.62
CA GLY A 64 19.05 13.62 -34.24
C GLY A 64 18.55 14.76 -33.35
N ARG A 65 18.44 16.01 -33.84
CA ARG A 65 17.77 17.11 -33.09
C ARG A 65 16.34 16.70 -32.70
N GLN A 66 15.58 16.07 -33.60
CA GLN A 66 14.21 15.61 -33.31
C GLN A 66 14.19 14.42 -32.33
N LEU A 67 15.13 13.48 -32.43
CA LEU A 67 15.27 12.36 -31.49
C LEU A 67 15.61 12.84 -30.07
N PHE A 68 16.50 13.83 -29.93
CA PHE A 68 16.83 14.43 -28.64
C PHE A 68 15.64 15.15 -27.99
N PHE A 69 14.87 15.91 -28.77
CA PHE A 69 13.62 16.51 -28.30
C PHE A 69 12.58 15.46 -27.87
N LEU A 70 12.44 14.37 -28.62
CA LEU A 70 11.57 13.27 -28.21
C LEU A 70 12.09 12.57 -26.95
N LYS A 71 13.43 12.41 -26.82
CA LYS A 71 14.09 11.85 -25.64
C LYS A 71 13.81 12.68 -24.39
N SER A 72 13.94 14.01 -24.43
CA SER A 72 13.63 14.84 -23.26
C SER A 72 12.16 14.79 -22.87
N LEU A 73 11.22 14.87 -23.83
CA LEU A 73 9.78 14.69 -23.55
C LEU A 73 9.49 13.33 -22.89
N VAL A 74 10.05 12.24 -23.41
CA VAL A 74 9.83 10.89 -22.88
C VAL A 74 10.51 10.69 -21.52
N THR A 75 11.73 11.20 -21.35
CA THR A 75 12.52 11.02 -20.11
C THR A 75 11.98 11.89 -18.98
N ASP A 76 11.71 13.17 -19.23
CA ASP A 76 11.39 14.12 -18.17
C ASP A 76 9.89 14.15 -17.86
N GLN A 77 9.03 14.21 -18.88
CA GLN A 77 7.58 14.38 -18.68
C GLN A 77 6.85 13.05 -18.50
N LEU A 78 7.21 12.01 -19.26
CA LEU A 78 6.52 10.72 -19.22
C LEU A 78 7.13 9.78 -18.17
N ILE A 79 8.37 9.30 -18.38
CA ILE A 79 8.97 8.23 -17.57
C ILE A 79 9.46 8.75 -16.22
N GLY A 80 10.22 9.85 -16.20
CA GLY A 80 10.64 10.55 -14.98
C GLY A 80 9.47 11.17 -14.24
N GLY A 81 8.50 11.76 -14.96
CA GLY A 81 7.23 12.19 -14.40
C GLY A 81 6.50 11.06 -13.68
N LEU A 82 6.30 9.92 -14.34
CA LEU A 82 5.64 8.74 -13.79
C LEU A 82 6.39 8.15 -12.57
N TYR A 83 7.71 7.97 -12.67
CA TYR A 83 8.54 7.52 -11.55
C TYR A 83 8.45 8.46 -10.34
N SER A 84 8.57 9.78 -10.58
CA SER A 84 8.48 10.78 -9.51
C SER A 84 7.10 10.81 -8.83
N ASN A 85 6.02 10.54 -9.58
CA ASN A 85 4.68 10.43 -9.03
C ASN A 85 4.52 9.16 -8.18
N PHE A 86 5.09 8.02 -8.58
CA PHE A 86 5.11 6.82 -7.73
C PHE A 86 5.91 7.03 -6.44
N VAL A 87 7.06 7.71 -6.49
CA VAL A 87 7.82 8.09 -5.29
C VAL A 87 7.02 9.02 -4.37
N LYS A 88 6.36 10.06 -4.92
CA LYS A 88 5.52 10.97 -4.13
C LYS A 88 4.30 10.28 -3.53
N MET A 89 3.69 9.34 -4.25
CA MET A 89 2.53 8.58 -3.78
C MET A 89 2.91 7.57 -2.68
N ASP A 90 4.10 6.96 -2.75
CA ASP A 90 4.67 6.13 -1.68
C ASP A 90 4.92 6.94 -0.38
N GLN A 91 5.32 8.20 -0.53
CA GLN A 91 5.59 9.13 0.58
C GLN A 91 4.34 9.84 1.13
N ALA A 92 3.21 9.78 0.42
CA ALA A 92 1.99 10.46 0.84
C ALA A 92 1.31 9.76 2.03
N THR A 93 0.38 10.46 2.68
CA THR A 93 -0.27 10.03 3.93
C THR A 93 -1.78 10.25 3.83
N ILE A 94 -2.57 9.28 4.27
CA ILE A 94 -4.03 9.41 4.40
C ILE A 94 -4.33 10.03 5.76
N GLU A 95 -4.91 11.23 5.76
CA GLU A 95 -5.50 11.83 6.95
C GLU A 95 -7.02 11.59 6.92
N THR A 96 -7.56 10.95 7.96
CA THR A 96 -9.00 10.68 8.06
C THR A 96 -9.44 10.63 9.52
N THR A 97 -10.73 10.77 9.77
CA THR A 97 -11.34 10.66 11.10
C THR A 97 -12.11 9.35 11.21
N VAL A 98 -11.70 8.49 12.13
CA VAL A 98 -12.38 7.22 12.41
C VAL A 98 -13.32 7.41 13.58
N THR A 99 -14.59 7.08 13.40
CA THR A 99 -15.60 7.06 14.47
C THR A 99 -15.65 5.69 15.12
N VAL A 100 -15.25 5.63 16.40
CA VAL A 100 -15.37 4.44 17.23
C VAL A 100 -16.65 4.57 18.04
N ASN A 101 -17.62 3.69 17.79
CA ASN A 101 -18.84 3.58 18.58
C ASN A 101 -18.71 2.33 19.45
N ASP A 102 -18.68 2.51 20.77
CA ASP A 102 -18.57 1.44 21.74
C ASP A 102 -19.62 1.60 22.85
N THR A 103 -19.92 0.53 23.58
CA THR A 103 -20.88 0.53 24.69
C THR A 103 -20.19 0.11 25.97
N ILE A 104 -19.93 1.06 26.86
CA ILE A 104 -19.32 0.78 28.16
C ILE A 104 -20.42 0.28 29.10
N GLN A 105 -20.19 -0.88 29.73
CA GLN A 105 -21.05 -1.37 30.80
C GLN A 105 -20.59 -0.81 32.14
N VAL A 106 -21.46 -0.05 32.79
CA VAL A 106 -21.27 0.42 34.17
C VAL A 106 -22.12 -0.47 35.08
N ILE A 107 -21.45 -1.21 35.96
CA ILE A 107 -22.08 -2.04 36.99
C ILE A 107 -21.94 -1.30 38.31
N ASP A 108 -23.07 -0.95 38.93
CA ASP A 108 -23.12 -0.26 40.22
C ASP A 108 -24.16 -0.93 41.15
N THR A 109 -24.10 -0.64 42.44
CA THR A 109 -25.03 -1.18 43.45
C THR A 109 -25.65 -0.06 44.25
N ILE A 110 -26.97 0.11 44.12
CA ILE A 110 -27.70 1.16 44.85
C ILE A 110 -28.19 0.58 46.19
N PRO A 111 -27.90 1.21 47.34
CA PRO A 111 -28.47 0.81 48.62
C PRO A 111 -29.94 1.24 48.69
N VAL A 112 -30.83 0.26 48.84
CA VAL A 112 -32.26 0.47 49.05
C VAL A 112 -32.54 0.23 50.52
N VAL A 113 -32.89 1.31 51.23
CA VAL A 113 -33.25 1.29 52.65
C VAL A 113 -34.69 1.74 52.79
N PHE A 114 -35.54 0.89 53.36
CA PHE A 114 -36.93 1.20 53.66
C PHE A 114 -37.41 0.41 54.87
N ASP A 115 -38.33 0.99 55.63
CA ASP A 115 -38.99 0.28 56.72
C ASP A 115 -40.24 -0.41 56.20
N LEU A 116 -40.37 -1.71 56.47
CA LEU A 116 -41.56 -2.50 56.18
C LEU A 116 -42.50 -2.47 57.40
N PRO A 117 -43.68 -1.80 57.33
CA PRO A 117 -44.67 -1.89 58.38
C PRO A 117 -45.30 -3.28 58.40
N LEU A 118 -45.01 -4.05 59.46
CA LEU A 118 -45.58 -5.37 59.68
C LEU A 118 -46.73 -5.28 60.68
N VAL A 119 -47.94 -5.25 60.15
CA VAL A 119 -49.19 -5.28 60.93
C VAL A 119 -49.94 -6.57 60.60
N GLN A 120 -49.80 -7.59 61.44
CA GLN A 120 -50.41 -8.91 61.21
C GLN A 120 -50.89 -9.56 62.50
N GLU A 121 -52.00 -10.30 62.41
CA GLU A 121 -52.45 -11.16 63.51
C GLU A 121 -51.74 -12.51 63.42
N THR A 122 -51.10 -12.93 64.50
CA THR A 122 -50.34 -14.17 64.56
C THR A 122 -50.51 -14.86 65.93
N ASP A 123 -50.32 -16.16 65.95
CA ASP A 123 -50.37 -16.98 67.16
C ASP A 123 -48.95 -17.23 67.65
N VAL A 124 -48.57 -16.59 68.76
CA VAL A 124 -47.27 -16.81 69.41
C VAL A 124 -47.41 -17.88 70.49
N ILE A 125 -46.43 -18.79 70.57
CA ILE A 125 -46.41 -19.84 71.59
C ILE A 125 -45.57 -19.36 72.77
N LEU A 126 -46.10 -19.46 74.00
CA LEU A 126 -45.34 -19.14 75.20
C LEU A 126 -44.13 -20.08 75.37
N THR A 127 -42.95 -19.50 75.51
CA THR A 127 -41.66 -20.22 75.67
C THR A 127 -41.30 -20.53 77.12
N ARG A 128 -42.15 -20.12 78.07
CA ARG A 128 -42.07 -20.39 79.50
C ARG A 128 -43.42 -20.11 80.16
N ASP A 129 -43.64 -20.70 81.32
CA ASP A 129 -44.76 -20.35 82.19
C ASP A 129 -44.78 -18.83 82.46
N THR A 130 -45.94 -18.21 82.26
CA THR A 130 -46.12 -16.75 82.35
C THR A 130 -47.29 -16.42 83.26
N GLU A 131 -47.00 -15.75 84.37
CA GLU A 131 -48.00 -15.31 85.34
C GLU A 131 -48.70 -14.02 84.90
N ILE A 132 -50.03 -14.02 84.99
CA ILE A 132 -50.91 -12.86 84.84
C ILE A 132 -51.48 -12.55 86.23
N PRO A 133 -50.86 -11.64 87.00
CA PRO A 133 -51.31 -11.33 88.34
C PRO A 133 -52.56 -10.45 88.35
N ASN A 134 -53.34 -10.52 89.43
CA ASN A 134 -54.54 -9.70 89.70
C ASN A 134 -55.63 -9.74 88.61
N THR A 135 -55.82 -10.86 87.93
CA THR A 135 -56.90 -11.01 86.95
C THR A 135 -58.21 -11.44 87.61
N TRP A 136 -59.33 -10.86 87.17
CA TRP A 136 -60.66 -11.19 87.70
C TRP A 136 -61.20 -12.43 87.01
N VAL A 137 -61.35 -13.52 87.77
CA VAL A 137 -61.93 -14.78 87.28
C VAL A 137 -63.37 -14.93 87.76
N SER A 138 -64.26 -15.24 86.82
CA SER A 138 -65.64 -15.67 87.12
C SER A 138 -65.77 -17.17 86.84
N LEU A 139 -65.76 -17.97 87.91
CA LEU A 139 -65.99 -19.41 87.84
C LEU A 139 -67.46 -19.68 88.15
N ASN A 140 -68.20 -20.24 87.19
CA ASN A 140 -69.61 -20.60 87.33
C ASN A 140 -69.77 -22.12 87.22
N THR A 141 -69.96 -22.81 88.35
CA THR A 141 -70.10 -24.27 88.38
C THR A 141 -71.57 -24.68 88.24
N ALA A 142 -72.04 -24.88 87.01
CA ALA A 142 -73.40 -25.37 86.76
C ALA A 142 -73.47 -26.90 86.98
N GLY A 143 -73.81 -27.33 88.21
CA GLY A 143 -74.01 -28.74 88.57
C GLY A 143 -75.29 -28.98 89.37
N THR A 144 -75.82 -30.18 89.33
CA THR A 144 -77.03 -30.58 90.08
C THR A 144 -76.74 -30.67 91.58
N GLY A 145 -76.92 -29.55 92.27
CA GLY A 145 -76.98 -29.48 93.73
C GLY A 145 -76.38 -28.20 94.32
N ILE A 146 -75.35 -27.64 93.68
CA ILE A 146 -74.69 -26.41 94.12
C ILE A 146 -74.31 -25.58 92.89
N ASN A 147 -74.77 -24.33 92.83
CA ASN A 147 -74.36 -23.35 91.84
C ASN A 147 -73.42 -22.34 92.51
N LEU A 148 -72.10 -22.57 92.38
CA LEU A 148 -71.09 -21.63 92.87
C LEU A 148 -70.72 -20.67 91.73
N SER A 149 -70.99 -19.38 91.95
CA SER A 149 -70.42 -18.29 91.17
C SER A 149 -69.37 -17.61 92.03
N ILE A 150 -68.09 -17.86 91.73
CA ILE A 150 -66.95 -17.23 92.41
C ILE A 150 -66.43 -16.14 91.48
N ASN A 151 -66.45 -14.90 91.96
CA ASN A 151 -65.91 -13.74 91.26
C ASN A 151 -64.88 -13.07 92.18
N SER A 152 -63.59 -13.29 91.92
CA SER A 152 -62.48 -12.88 92.79
C SER A 152 -61.24 -12.57 91.96
N PRO A 153 -60.36 -11.65 92.40
CA PRO A 153 -59.01 -11.58 91.85
C PRO A 153 -58.27 -12.89 92.13
N ALA A 154 -57.57 -13.38 91.11
CA ALA A 154 -56.67 -14.52 91.17
C ALA A 154 -55.45 -14.25 90.28
N ASP A 155 -54.36 -14.95 90.55
CA ASP A 155 -53.18 -14.95 89.68
C ASP A 155 -53.25 -16.19 88.78
N ILE A 156 -53.24 -16.00 87.46
CA ILE A 156 -53.29 -17.10 86.48
C ILE A 156 -51.89 -17.32 85.91
N THR A 157 -51.34 -18.52 86.10
CA THR A 157 -50.16 -18.96 85.35
C THR A 157 -50.61 -19.59 84.03
N LEU A 158 -50.25 -18.97 82.90
CA LEU A 158 -50.37 -19.61 81.59
C LEU A 158 -49.17 -20.53 81.38
N PRO A 159 -49.37 -21.84 81.14
CA PRO A 159 -48.26 -22.76 80.96
C PRO A 159 -47.51 -22.51 79.65
N GLU A 160 -46.24 -22.90 79.61
CA GLU A 160 -45.48 -23.01 78.36
C GLU A 160 -46.25 -23.84 77.30
N GLY A 161 -46.07 -23.49 76.03
CA GLY A 161 -46.82 -24.11 74.93
C GLY A 161 -48.22 -23.52 74.70
N THR A 162 -48.75 -22.66 75.58
CA THR A 162 -50.04 -21.97 75.34
C THR A 162 -49.94 -21.05 74.11
N PRO A 163 -50.80 -21.21 73.09
CA PRO A 163 -50.85 -20.28 71.96
C PRO A 163 -51.62 -19.01 72.35
N LEU A 164 -51.02 -17.84 72.10
CA LEU A 164 -51.62 -16.53 72.29
C LEU A 164 -51.78 -15.83 70.95
N ARG A 165 -53.03 -15.57 70.58
CA ARG A 165 -53.39 -14.73 69.44
C ARG A 165 -53.03 -13.28 69.76
N ILE A 166 -52.09 -12.70 69.03
CA ILE A 166 -51.67 -11.31 69.17
C ILE A 166 -51.80 -10.56 67.84
N LYS A 167 -52.03 -9.24 67.92
CA LYS A 167 -51.78 -8.33 66.82
C LYS A 167 -50.33 -7.86 66.91
N LEU A 168 -49.47 -8.34 66.03
CA LEU A 168 -48.11 -7.84 65.87
C LEU A 168 -48.14 -6.56 65.04
N ASP A 169 -47.56 -5.48 65.57
CA ASP A 169 -47.51 -4.15 64.96
C ASP A 169 -46.09 -3.61 65.18
N MET A 170 -45.22 -3.71 64.15
CA MET A 170 -43.82 -3.33 64.24
C MET A 170 -43.25 -2.87 62.90
N MET A 171 -42.23 -2.00 62.94
CA MET A 171 -41.47 -1.57 61.77
C MET A 171 -40.22 -2.45 61.63
N VAL A 172 -40.07 -3.13 60.49
CA VAL A 172 -38.90 -3.96 60.18
C VAL A 172 -37.99 -3.20 59.21
N PRO A 173 -36.79 -2.76 59.61
CA PRO A 173 -35.88 -2.07 58.71
C PRO A 173 -35.28 -3.05 57.71
N VAL A 174 -35.45 -2.79 56.42
CA VAL A 174 -34.86 -3.56 55.32
C VAL A 174 -33.76 -2.72 54.68
N SER A 175 -32.55 -3.29 54.62
CA SER A 175 -31.40 -2.73 53.88
C SER A 175 -30.90 -3.78 52.91
N GLN A 176 -31.02 -3.51 51.61
CA GLN A 176 -30.58 -4.41 50.53
C GLN A 176 -29.91 -3.60 49.42
N THR A 177 -28.85 -4.16 48.82
CA THR A 177 -28.18 -3.58 47.65
C THR A 177 -28.73 -4.18 46.37
N VAL A 178 -29.26 -3.35 45.48
CA VAL A 178 -29.78 -3.80 44.17
C VAL A 178 -28.72 -3.50 43.10
N PRO A 179 -28.31 -4.50 42.28
CA PRO A 179 -27.38 -4.27 41.18
C PRO A 179 -28.08 -3.54 40.03
N VAL A 180 -27.40 -2.54 39.47
CA VAL A 180 -27.83 -1.80 38.28
C VAL A 180 -26.76 -1.94 37.21
N VAL A 181 -27.17 -2.33 36.01
CA VAL A 181 -26.29 -2.43 34.83
C VAL A 181 -26.74 -1.38 33.83
N LEU A 182 -25.87 -0.41 33.54
CA LEU A 182 -26.10 0.64 32.56
C LEU A 182 -25.21 0.41 31.34
N ASN A 183 -25.80 0.41 30.15
CA ASN A 183 -25.08 0.39 28.88
C ASN A 183 -24.98 1.83 28.35
N VAL A 184 -23.81 2.46 28.50
CA VAL A 184 -23.58 3.84 28.04
C VAL A 184 -22.92 3.81 26.65
N PRO A 185 -23.59 4.29 25.59
CA PRO A 185 -22.97 4.41 24.28
C PRO A 185 -21.98 5.59 24.28
N VAL A 186 -20.76 5.34 23.80
CA VAL A 186 -19.71 6.33 23.62
C VAL A 186 -19.34 6.38 22.15
N SER A 187 -19.38 7.57 21.55
CA SER A 187 -18.87 7.82 20.21
C SER A 187 -17.61 8.69 20.29
N LEU A 188 -16.48 8.15 19.85
CA LEU A 188 -15.18 8.80 19.86
C LEU A 188 -14.70 9.00 18.42
N THR A 189 -14.51 10.24 18.01
CA THR A 189 -13.91 10.57 16.71
C THR A 189 -12.41 10.73 16.88
N VAL A 190 -11.62 9.80 16.37
CA VAL A 190 -10.15 9.82 16.45
C VAL A 190 -9.58 10.24 15.08
N PRO A 191 -8.80 11.33 15.00
CA PRO A 191 -8.03 11.62 13.79
C PRO A 191 -6.89 10.60 13.67
N VAL A 192 -6.77 9.96 12.51
CA VAL A 192 -5.69 9.03 12.19
C VAL A 192 -4.92 9.52 10.97
N SER A 193 -3.61 9.32 11.01
CA SER A 193 -2.66 9.66 9.96
C SER A 193 -1.96 8.36 9.56
N ILE A 194 -2.18 7.93 8.32
CA ILE A 194 -1.77 6.60 7.82
C ILE A 194 -0.79 6.80 6.65
N PRO A 195 0.54 6.69 6.88
CA PRO A 195 1.54 6.81 5.80
C PRO A 195 1.36 5.68 4.78
N LEU A 196 1.30 5.99 3.49
CA LEU A 196 1.02 4.99 2.44
C LEU A 196 2.11 3.92 2.35
N SER A 197 3.37 4.28 2.62
CA SER A 197 4.50 3.36 2.80
C SER A 197 4.32 2.29 3.90
N GLN A 198 3.38 2.47 4.83
CA GLN A 198 3.05 1.49 5.88
C GLN A 198 1.76 0.69 5.56
N THR A 199 1.16 0.92 4.39
CA THR A 199 -0.07 0.23 3.94
C THR A 199 0.24 -0.86 2.91
N GLN A 200 -0.76 -1.70 2.62
CA GLN A 200 -0.72 -2.66 1.51
C GLN A 200 -0.58 -2.00 0.12
N LEU A 201 -0.75 -0.67 0.00
CA LEU A 201 -0.51 0.06 -1.24
C LEU A 201 0.97 0.36 -1.50
N HIS A 202 1.84 0.21 -0.49
CA HIS A 202 3.29 0.36 -0.65
C HIS A 202 3.85 -0.60 -1.72
N GLU A 203 3.49 -1.89 -1.63
CA GLU A 203 3.99 -2.94 -2.55
C GLU A 203 3.71 -2.62 -4.02
N PRO A 204 2.47 -2.33 -4.48
CA PRO A 204 2.23 -1.98 -5.88
C PRO A 204 2.90 -0.67 -6.30
N PHE A 205 3.06 0.33 -5.42
CA PHE A 205 3.75 1.57 -5.77
C PHE A 205 5.26 1.36 -5.95
N VAL A 206 5.89 0.57 -5.08
CA VAL A 206 7.29 0.13 -5.25
C VAL A 206 7.44 -0.78 -6.47
N GLY A 207 6.49 -1.67 -6.73
CA GLY A 207 6.46 -2.52 -7.93
C GLY A 207 6.45 -1.68 -9.21
N LEU A 208 5.55 -0.71 -9.31
CA LEU A 208 5.47 0.22 -10.45
C LEU A 208 6.74 1.08 -10.58
N ARG A 209 7.30 1.57 -9.46
CA ARG A 209 8.60 2.26 -9.43
C ARG A 209 9.73 1.39 -9.98
N ASN A 210 9.79 0.13 -9.58
CA ASN A 210 10.83 -0.82 -10.00
C ASN A 210 10.69 -1.24 -11.48
N VAL A 211 9.48 -1.22 -12.04
CA VAL A 211 9.26 -1.44 -13.48
C VAL A 211 9.73 -0.24 -14.32
N VAL A 212 9.51 0.99 -13.84
CA VAL A 212 9.82 2.22 -14.60
C VAL A 212 11.27 2.68 -14.41
N GLY A 213 11.84 2.50 -13.22
CA GLY A 213 13.18 2.97 -12.83
C GLY A 213 14.31 2.61 -13.80
N PRO A 214 14.47 1.34 -14.23
CA PRO A 214 15.53 0.95 -15.17
C PRO A 214 15.44 1.67 -16.53
N TYR A 215 14.24 2.02 -16.98
CA TYR A 215 14.06 2.80 -18.21
C TYR A 215 14.36 4.28 -17.99
N GLN A 216 14.07 4.82 -16.80
CA GLN A 216 14.45 6.19 -16.45
C GLN A 216 15.97 6.33 -16.38
N GLU A 217 16.68 5.38 -15.77
CA GLU A 217 18.14 5.37 -15.67
C GLU A 217 18.78 5.22 -17.06
N LEU A 218 18.36 4.22 -17.85
CA LEU A 218 18.86 4.00 -19.20
C LEU A 218 18.62 5.19 -20.15
N LEU A 219 17.49 5.89 -20.02
CA LEU A 219 17.21 7.09 -20.81
C LEU A 219 17.91 8.33 -20.23
N GLY A 220 18.11 8.40 -18.92
CA GLY A 220 18.86 9.47 -18.25
C GLY A 220 20.29 9.55 -18.75
N ASP A 221 20.98 8.40 -18.82
CA ASP A 221 22.39 8.26 -19.25
C ASP A 221 22.65 8.57 -20.74
N LEU A 222 21.60 8.68 -21.57
CA LEU A 222 21.75 9.06 -22.98
C LEU A 222 21.92 10.58 -23.11
N PRO A 223 22.81 11.08 -23.99
CA PRO A 223 22.98 12.52 -24.20
C PRO A 223 21.66 13.18 -24.62
N GLY A 224 21.38 14.34 -24.04
CA GLY A 224 20.20 15.17 -24.29
C GLY A 224 20.36 16.14 -25.47
N ASP A 225 21.58 16.40 -25.93
CA ASP A 225 21.87 17.18 -27.13
C ASP A 225 23.13 16.68 -27.86
N TRP A 226 23.57 17.44 -28.88
CA TRP A 226 24.80 17.14 -29.62
C TRP A 226 26.09 17.54 -28.88
N TYR A 227 26.06 18.57 -28.03
CA TYR A 227 27.21 19.04 -27.24
C TYR A 227 27.62 18.02 -26.17
N GLU A 228 26.67 17.27 -25.62
CA GLU A 228 26.92 16.13 -24.72
C GLU A 228 27.48 14.88 -25.43
N THR A 229 27.46 14.84 -26.78
CA THR A 229 28.05 13.72 -27.53
C THR A 229 29.56 13.91 -27.74
N PRO A 230 30.34 12.81 -27.90
CA PRO A 230 31.75 12.89 -28.26
C PRO A 230 32.06 13.57 -29.61
N LEU A 231 31.04 13.92 -30.41
CA LEU A 231 31.19 14.59 -31.70
C LEU A 231 31.41 16.10 -31.59
N CYS A 232 30.90 16.74 -30.52
CA CYS A 232 31.03 18.18 -30.26
C CYS A 232 32.00 18.48 -29.10
N GLY A 233 33.16 17.83 -29.12
CA GLY A 233 34.23 18.10 -28.14
C GLY A 233 35.02 19.40 -28.43
N PRO A 234 36.06 19.69 -27.61
CA PRO A 234 36.82 20.95 -27.67
C PRO A 234 37.54 21.28 -28.99
N LEU A 235 37.60 20.33 -29.93
CA LEU A 235 38.21 20.51 -31.25
C LEU A 235 37.19 20.78 -32.36
N THR A 236 35.91 20.51 -32.10
CA THR A 236 34.79 20.64 -33.06
C THR A 236 33.72 21.63 -32.59
N GLU A 237 33.89 22.22 -31.40
CA GLU A 237 33.03 23.25 -30.80
C GLU A 237 32.66 24.37 -31.79
N TRP A 238 33.62 24.90 -32.56
CA TRP A 238 33.38 25.94 -33.59
C TRP A 238 32.41 25.50 -34.69
N ALA A 239 32.40 24.21 -35.05
CA ALA A 239 31.54 23.67 -36.08
C ALA A 239 30.15 23.37 -35.51
N CYS A 240 30.08 22.90 -34.27
CA CYS A 240 28.82 22.67 -33.58
C CYS A 240 28.10 24.00 -33.29
N ASP A 241 28.77 25.02 -32.75
CA ASP A 241 28.22 26.38 -32.58
C ASP A 241 27.64 26.93 -33.91
N MET A 242 28.45 26.90 -34.98
CA MET A 242 28.06 27.41 -36.31
C MET A 242 26.90 26.65 -36.98
N TRP A 243 26.68 25.37 -36.69
CA TRP A 243 25.62 24.54 -37.29
C TRP A 243 24.44 24.22 -36.37
N LEU A 244 24.54 24.51 -35.07
CA LEU A 244 23.53 24.17 -34.07
C LEU A 244 22.89 25.36 -33.37
N ASN A 245 23.52 26.55 -33.34
CA ASN A 245 22.94 27.76 -32.77
C ASN A 245 22.07 28.56 -33.77
N GLU A 246 21.13 27.86 -34.41
CA GLU A 246 19.88 28.38 -35.02
C GLU A 246 18.69 27.49 -34.63
#